data_AF-A0A8K0EJR3-F1
#
_entry.id   AF-A0A8K0EJR3-F1
#
_cell.length_a   1.000
_cell.length_b   1.000
_cell.length_c   1.000
_cell.angle_alpha   90.00
_cell.angle_beta   90.00
_cell.angle_gamma   90.00
#
_symmetry.space_group_name_H-M   'P 1'
#
loop_
_entity.id
_entity.type
_entity.pdbx_description
1 polymer ?
#
loop_
_entity_poly.entity_id
_entity_poly.type
_entity_poly.pdbx_seq_one_letter_code
_entity_poly.pdbx_strand_id
1 'polypeptide(L)'
;MDCLHNTEGFYCHRCQPGFRGNALYGTPYDCQRIPLYSEGSSPGTTPAPAAAPAPTVRPHCYCHGHSDTCDESGRCLDCLHQTEGKHCSRCQAGYIGDARKGTAADCQLAHPDCSCHGHADFCDVFGRCLNCRHNTMGDQCEKCVLGYYGDATRSTPSDCRRCPCPLTMPSNQFSDTCTLDIDGLPTCTRCHPGYLGRDCGTCANGYWGSPRVEGQRCVRQVEQDFHQSGYLTGLRHVSDIALT
;
A
#
# COMPACT_ATOMS: atom_id res chain seq x y z
N MET A 1 40.50 -20.40 19.10
CA MET A 1 39.34 -19.54 19.44
C MET A 1 39.50 -19.28 20.91
N ASP A 2 40.10 -18.15 21.25
CA ASP A 2 40.40 -17.84 22.64
C ASP A 2 39.24 -17.04 23.20
N CYS A 3 38.50 -17.65 24.12
CA CYS A 3 37.38 -16.99 24.78
C CYS A 3 37.90 -15.83 25.64
N LEU A 4 37.22 -14.68 25.55
CA LEU A 4 37.53 -13.48 26.33
C LEU A 4 36.61 -13.39 27.56
N HIS A 5 36.88 -12.45 28.47
CA HIS A 5 35.99 -12.11 29.59
C HIS A 5 35.69 -13.28 30.56
N ASN A 6 36.70 -14.13 30.83
CA ASN A 6 36.63 -15.27 31.76
C ASN A 6 35.57 -16.33 31.39
N THR A 7 35.31 -16.50 30.09
CA THR A 7 34.41 -17.52 29.55
C THR A 7 35.17 -18.73 28.98
N GLU A 8 34.48 -19.86 28.82
CA GLU A 8 35.04 -21.11 28.31
C GLU A 8 34.00 -21.97 27.56
N GLY A 9 34.49 -23.00 26.87
CA GLY A 9 33.71 -23.94 26.07
C GLY A 9 33.75 -23.62 24.57
N PHE A 10 33.25 -24.55 23.75
CA PHE A 10 33.33 -24.45 22.28
C PHE A 10 32.63 -23.20 21.70
N TYR A 11 31.62 -22.69 22.42
CA TYR A 11 30.88 -21.46 22.07
C TYR A 11 31.00 -20.35 23.14
N CYS A 12 31.98 -20.43 24.05
CA CYS A 12 32.20 -19.47 25.14
C CYS A 12 30.96 -19.14 26.00
N HIS A 13 30.06 -20.12 26.18
CA HIS A 13 28.76 -19.94 26.84
C HIS A 13 28.76 -20.31 28.33
N ARG A 14 29.95 -20.49 28.95
CA ARG A 14 30.12 -20.83 30.37
C ARG A 14 31.22 -19.96 30.99
N CYS A 15 31.13 -19.68 32.29
CA CYS A 15 32.23 -19.04 33.02
C CYS A 15 33.32 -20.05 33.38
N GLN A 16 34.58 -19.61 33.39
CA GLN A 16 35.71 -20.40 33.85
C GLN A 16 35.60 -20.76 35.36
N PRO A 17 36.23 -21.86 35.81
CA PRO A 17 36.29 -22.21 37.22
C PRO A 17 36.79 -21.05 38.10
N GLY A 18 36.07 -20.76 39.19
CA GLY A 18 36.35 -19.62 40.06
C GLY A 18 35.65 -18.32 39.66
N PHE A 19 34.83 -18.35 38.61
CA PHE A 19 33.99 -17.23 38.16
C PHE A 19 32.50 -17.64 38.08
N ARG A 20 31.57 -16.70 38.31
CA ARG A 20 30.12 -16.93 38.23
C ARG A 20 29.40 -15.77 37.54
N GLY A 21 28.35 -16.07 36.77
CA GLY A 21 27.45 -15.11 36.10
C GLY A 21 26.90 -15.63 34.76
N ASN A 22 26.56 -14.75 33.80
CA ASN A 22 25.88 -15.09 32.54
C ASN A 22 26.75 -14.90 31.29
N ALA A 23 27.36 -15.98 30.82
CA ALA A 23 28.33 -15.97 29.72
C ALA A 23 27.75 -15.70 28.30
N LEU A 24 26.44 -15.49 28.11
CA LEU A 24 25.83 -15.35 26.78
C LEU A 24 26.02 -13.98 26.11
N TYR A 25 26.35 -12.94 26.87
CA TYR A 25 26.44 -11.56 26.36
C TYR A 25 27.89 -11.08 26.12
N GLY A 26 28.89 -11.81 26.65
CA GLY A 26 30.30 -11.62 26.33
C GLY A 26 30.92 -10.31 26.83
N THR A 27 30.38 -9.68 27.89
CA THR A 27 30.92 -8.44 28.44
C THR A 27 31.83 -8.70 29.66
N PRO A 28 32.72 -7.74 30.05
CA PRO A 28 33.64 -7.92 31.18
C PRO A 28 32.98 -8.15 32.55
N TYR A 29 31.68 -7.89 32.68
CA TYR A 29 30.94 -7.96 33.94
C TYR A 29 30.15 -9.25 34.11
N ASP A 30 30.11 -10.08 33.06
CA ASP A 30 29.24 -11.25 32.99
C ASP A 30 29.79 -12.49 33.72
N CYS A 31 31.11 -12.61 33.91
CA CYS A 31 31.75 -13.67 34.69
C CYS A 31 32.71 -13.08 35.72
N GLN A 32 32.28 -13.01 36.99
CA GLN A 32 33.01 -12.34 38.08
C GLN A 32 33.64 -13.34 39.04
N ARG A 33 34.80 -12.99 39.61
CA ARG A 33 35.58 -13.87 40.51
C ARG A 33 34.81 -14.13 41.81
N ILE A 34 34.73 -15.39 42.21
CA ILE A 34 34.16 -15.81 43.50
C ILE A 34 35.17 -15.47 44.61
N PRO A 35 34.83 -14.63 45.61
CA PRO A 35 35.74 -14.30 46.70
C PRO A 35 36.02 -15.56 47.55
N LEU A 36 37.29 -15.91 47.69
CA LEU A 36 37.76 -16.94 48.62
C LEU A 36 37.95 -16.28 49.99
N TYR A 37 36.96 -16.37 50.89
CA TYR A 37 37.20 -16.08 52.30
C TYR A 37 37.65 -17.37 53.00
N SER A 38 38.90 -17.30 53.47
CA SER A 38 39.60 -18.29 54.29
C SER A 38 39.02 -18.39 55.70
N GLU A 39 39.04 -19.60 56.25
CA GLU A 39 38.66 -19.90 57.64
C GLU A 39 39.63 -19.33 58.67
N GLY A 40 39.10 -18.98 59.85
CA GLY A 40 39.87 -18.94 61.10
C GLY A 40 39.57 -17.74 62.01
N SER A 41 38.69 -17.91 63.00
CA SER A 41 38.76 -17.36 64.38
C SER A 41 37.44 -17.62 65.15
N SER A 42 37.51 -18.34 66.27
CA SER A 42 36.40 -18.58 67.23
C SER A 42 36.20 -17.39 68.19
N PRO A 43 35.16 -17.37 69.06
CA PRO A 43 34.24 -16.23 69.16
C PRO A 43 34.60 -15.23 70.26
N GLY A 44 34.53 -13.94 69.91
CA GLY A 44 34.33 -12.86 70.87
C GLY A 44 32.87 -12.41 70.80
N THR A 45 32.11 -12.61 71.87
CA THR A 45 30.73 -12.14 72.03
C THR A 45 30.71 -10.61 72.09
N THR A 46 30.47 -9.97 70.95
CA THR A 46 29.92 -8.62 70.88
C THR A 46 28.52 -8.72 70.25
N PRO A 47 27.51 -8.00 70.77
CA PRO A 47 26.20 -7.99 70.14
C PRO A 47 26.32 -7.37 68.75
N ALA A 48 25.83 -8.09 67.74
CA ALA A 48 25.82 -7.65 66.36
C ALA A 48 25.05 -6.32 66.24
N PRO A 49 25.58 -5.30 65.54
CA PRO A 49 24.75 -4.17 65.12
C PRO A 49 23.63 -4.70 64.22
N ALA A 50 22.44 -4.13 64.37
CA ALA A 50 21.26 -4.49 63.59
C ALA A 50 21.62 -4.61 62.10
N ALA A 51 21.25 -5.72 61.48
CA ALA A 51 21.50 -5.98 60.07
C ALA A 51 21.03 -4.78 59.23
N ALA A 52 21.95 -4.19 58.47
CA ALA A 52 21.58 -3.25 57.43
C ALA A 52 20.58 -3.93 56.49
N PRO A 53 19.52 -3.23 56.02
CA PRO A 53 18.57 -3.81 55.09
C PRO A 53 19.31 -4.30 53.84
N ALA A 54 18.94 -5.50 53.37
CA ALA A 54 19.50 -6.06 52.14
C ALA A 54 19.37 -5.05 50.99
N PRO A 55 20.37 -4.92 50.10
CA PRO A 55 20.26 -4.05 48.94
C PRO A 55 19.05 -4.49 48.12
N THR A 56 18.09 -3.59 47.93
CA THR A 56 16.91 -3.85 47.10
C THR A 56 17.38 -4.03 45.67
N VAL A 57 17.40 -5.27 45.18
CA VAL A 57 17.68 -5.57 43.77
C VAL A 57 16.56 -4.94 42.96
N ARG A 58 16.83 -3.79 42.33
CA ARG A 58 15.87 -3.13 41.45
C ARG A 58 15.54 -4.11 40.32
N PRO A 59 14.25 -4.46 40.09
CA PRO A 59 13.89 -5.41 39.04
C PRO A 59 14.36 -4.89 37.68
N HIS A 60 14.92 -5.79 36.86
CA HIS A 60 15.37 -5.44 35.52
C HIS A 60 14.18 -4.95 34.69
N CYS A 61 14.30 -3.76 34.10
CA CYS A 61 13.31 -3.20 33.19
C CYS A 61 13.22 -4.03 31.92
N TYR A 62 12.11 -4.73 31.73
CA TYR A 62 11.83 -5.44 30.49
C TYR A 62 10.57 -4.86 29.84
N CYS A 63 10.79 -3.98 28.88
CA CYS A 63 9.74 -3.23 28.17
C CYS A 63 9.69 -3.56 26.68
N HIS A 64 10.24 -4.71 26.28
CA HIS A 64 10.36 -5.12 24.89
C HIS A 64 10.97 -4.05 23.96
N GLY A 65 11.81 -3.13 24.46
CA GLY A 65 12.39 -2.05 23.64
C GLY A 65 11.44 -0.88 23.35
N HIS A 66 10.29 -0.81 24.02
CA HIS A 66 9.31 0.28 23.91
C HIS A 66 9.34 1.27 25.08
N SER A 67 10.20 1.06 26.07
CA SER A 67 10.52 2.03 27.12
C SER A 67 11.86 1.66 27.75
N ASP A 68 12.58 2.65 28.24
CA ASP A 68 13.81 2.50 29.03
C ASP A 68 13.60 2.84 30.52
N THR A 69 12.37 3.17 30.92
CA THR A 69 12.03 3.57 32.29
C THR A 69 10.96 2.69 32.91
N CYS A 70 11.11 2.40 34.21
CA CYS A 70 10.12 1.65 34.99
C CYS A 70 9.95 2.22 36.39
N ASP A 71 8.80 1.93 37.00
CA ASP A 71 8.58 2.12 38.43
C ASP A 71 9.30 1.06 39.28
N GLU A 72 9.18 1.20 40.60
CA GLU A 72 9.82 0.30 41.58
C GLU A 72 9.33 -1.15 41.49
N SER A 73 8.17 -1.39 40.88
CA SER A 73 7.61 -2.72 40.65
C SER A 73 8.10 -3.37 39.35
N GLY A 74 8.95 -2.67 38.58
CA GLY A 74 9.41 -3.13 37.26
C GLY A 74 8.37 -2.96 36.16
N ARG A 75 7.34 -2.13 36.39
CA ARG A 75 6.36 -1.77 35.38
C ARG A 75 6.89 -0.63 34.52
N CYS A 76 6.88 -0.82 33.21
CA CYS A 76 7.31 0.18 32.25
C CYS A 76 6.43 1.43 32.30
N LEU A 77 7.09 2.59 32.21
CA LEU A 77 6.46 3.91 32.14
C LEU A 77 6.58 4.43 30.71
N ASP A 78 5.66 5.31 30.31
CA ASP A 78 5.70 6.03 29.03
C ASP A 78 5.98 5.15 27.82
N CYS A 79 5.25 4.03 27.70
CA CYS A 79 5.37 3.09 26.59
C CYS A 79 5.26 3.81 25.24
N LEU A 80 6.34 3.74 24.45
CA LEU A 80 6.49 4.30 23.12
C LEU A 80 5.90 3.38 22.05
N HIS A 81 5.92 3.83 20.80
CA HIS A 81 5.52 3.04 19.62
C HIS A 81 4.08 2.52 19.71
N GLN A 82 3.19 3.30 20.33
CA GLN A 82 1.76 2.97 20.45
C GLN A 82 1.50 1.63 21.16
N THR A 83 2.39 1.30 22.09
CA THR A 83 2.28 0.13 22.95
C THR A 83 1.72 0.52 24.32
N GLU A 84 1.20 -0.46 25.05
CA GLU A 84 0.71 -0.30 26.40
C GLU A 84 0.88 -1.58 27.24
N GLY A 85 0.51 -1.49 28.51
CA GLY A 85 0.61 -2.59 29.46
C GLY A 85 1.88 -2.57 30.29
N LYS A 86 1.98 -3.51 31.23
CA LYS A 86 3.06 -3.48 32.25
C LYS A 86 4.46 -3.57 31.67
N HIS A 87 4.59 -4.20 30.51
CA HIS A 87 5.85 -4.41 29.80
C HIS A 87 5.82 -3.81 28.40
N CYS A 88 4.87 -2.91 28.10
CA CYS A 88 4.65 -2.41 26.74
C CYS A 88 4.42 -3.53 25.71
N SER A 89 3.76 -4.61 26.12
CA SER A 89 3.71 -5.89 25.39
C SER A 89 2.42 -6.09 24.57
N ARG A 90 1.66 -5.02 24.34
CA ARG A 90 0.42 -5.01 23.54
C ARG A 90 0.26 -3.65 22.89
N CYS A 91 -0.49 -3.61 21.79
CA CYS A 91 -0.83 -2.36 21.12
C CYS A 91 -1.93 -1.62 21.88
N GLN A 92 -1.87 -0.29 21.85
CA GLN A 92 -2.94 0.59 22.33
C GLN A 92 -4.23 0.36 21.55
N ALA A 93 -5.36 0.80 22.13
CA ALA A 93 -6.65 0.76 21.44
C ALA A 93 -6.57 1.48 20.09
N GLY A 94 -7.06 0.81 19.03
CA GLY A 94 -6.99 1.32 17.66
C GLY A 94 -5.67 1.01 16.94
N TYR A 95 -4.76 0.25 17.54
CA TYR A 95 -3.54 -0.26 16.89
C TYR A 95 -3.53 -1.80 16.87
N ILE A 96 -3.00 -2.38 15.80
CA ILE A 96 -2.84 -3.82 15.59
C ILE A 96 -1.38 -4.16 15.30
N GLY A 97 -0.98 -5.38 15.67
CA GLY A 97 0.36 -5.90 15.41
C GLY A 97 0.92 -6.72 16.57
N ASP A 98 2.25 -6.80 16.67
CA ASP A 98 2.97 -7.60 17.67
C ASP A 98 4.02 -6.76 18.41
N ALA A 99 3.59 -6.18 19.53
CA ALA A 99 4.34 -5.30 20.45
C ALA A 99 5.52 -5.97 21.20
N ARG A 100 5.95 -7.16 20.79
CA ARG A 100 7.04 -7.89 21.47
C ARG A 100 8.33 -7.97 20.64
N LYS A 101 8.31 -7.50 19.39
CA LYS A 101 9.47 -7.54 18.50
C LYS A 101 10.47 -6.43 18.83
N GLY A 102 10.02 -5.36 19.46
CA GLY A 102 10.79 -4.23 19.94
C GLY A 102 11.15 -3.21 18.88
N THR A 103 10.29 -3.03 17.88
CA THR A 103 10.49 -2.02 16.83
C THR A 103 9.39 -0.97 16.84
N ALA A 104 9.68 0.21 16.28
CA ALA A 104 8.67 1.27 16.16
C ALA A 104 7.46 0.89 15.29
N ALA A 105 7.57 -0.15 14.46
CA ALA A 105 6.54 -0.60 13.54
C ALA A 105 5.67 -1.75 14.10
N ASP A 106 5.89 -2.14 15.36
CA ASP A 106 5.23 -3.29 15.97
C ASP A 106 3.73 -3.10 16.13
N CYS A 107 3.29 -1.87 16.39
CA CYS A 107 1.89 -1.49 16.50
C CYS A 107 1.58 -0.42 15.47
N GLN A 108 0.76 -0.79 14.49
CA GLN A 108 0.31 0.09 13.42
C GLN A 108 -1.16 0.40 13.60
N LEU A 109 -1.59 1.57 13.12
CA LEU A 109 -2.99 1.96 13.22
C LEU A 109 -3.86 0.86 12.60
N ALA A 110 -4.88 0.43 13.33
CA ALA A 110 -5.86 -0.51 12.85
C ALA A 110 -6.61 0.13 11.69
N HIS A 111 -6.24 -0.22 10.46
CA HIS A 111 -7.07 0.10 9.31
C HIS A 111 -8.29 -0.82 9.30
N PRO A 112 -9.47 -0.32 8.94
CA PRO A 112 -10.61 -1.18 8.70
C PRO A 112 -10.31 -2.14 7.54
N ASP A 113 -10.99 -3.29 7.50
CA ASP A 113 -10.91 -4.18 6.36
C ASP A 113 -11.35 -3.43 5.10
N CYS A 114 -10.40 -3.21 4.18
CA CYS A 114 -10.64 -2.45 2.97
C CYS A 114 -11.44 -3.29 1.96
N SER A 115 -12.75 -3.06 1.87
CA SER A 115 -13.61 -3.69 0.84
C SER A 115 -13.57 -2.88 -0.46
N CYS A 116 -12.47 -3.00 -1.20
CA CYS A 116 -12.25 -2.24 -2.45
C CYS A 116 -12.54 -3.04 -3.72
N HIS A 117 -13.33 -4.12 -3.63
CA HIS A 117 -13.62 -5.04 -4.74
C HIS A 117 -12.37 -5.47 -5.52
N GLY A 118 -11.21 -5.63 -4.86
CA GLY A 118 -9.94 -5.96 -5.52
C GLY A 118 -9.33 -4.87 -6.41
N HIS A 119 -9.91 -3.66 -6.42
CA HIS A 119 -9.47 -2.54 -7.25
C HIS A 119 -8.53 -1.56 -6.53
N ALA A 120 -8.38 -1.64 -5.21
CA ALA A 120 -7.38 -0.89 -4.45
C ALA A 120 -6.77 -1.75 -3.34
N ASP A 121 -5.51 -1.47 -3.01
CA ASP A 121 -4.76 -2.19 -1.96
C ASP A 121 -4.89 -1.51 -0.58
N PHE A 122 -5.31 -0.24 -0.56
CA PHE A 122 -5.32 0.59 0.64
C PHE A 122 -6.62 1.39 0.74
N CYS A 123 -7.03 1.66 1.97
CA CYS A 123 -8.15 2.53 2.31
C CYS A 123 -7.78 3.50 3.43
N ASP A 124 -8.49 4.62 3.51
CA ASP A 124 -8.33 5.57 4.60
C ASP A 124 -8.94 5.06 5.91
N VAL A 125 -8.87 5.87 6.97
CA VAL A 125 -9.40 5.53 8.30
C VAL A 125 -10.92 5.35 8.33
N PHE A 126 -11.64 5.81 7.30
CA PHE A 126 -13.09 5.63 7.14
C PHE A 126 -13.43 4.43 6.25
N GLY A 127 -12.44 3.67 5.79
CA GLY A 127 -12.64 2.54 4.88
C GLY A 127 -12.84 2.94 3.43
N ARG A 128 -12.56 4.20 3.05
CA ARG A 128 -12.65 4.64 1.66
C ARG A 128 -11.39 4.27 0.90
N CYS A 129 -11.55 3.58 -0.20
CA CYS A 129 -10.48 3.07 -1.04
C CYS A 129 -9.67 4.21 -1.66
N LEU A 130 -8.35 4.05 -1.63
CA LEU A 130 -7.39 5.00 -2.17
C LEU A 130 -6.86 4.48 -3.50
N ASN A 131 -6.78 5.37 -4.50
CA ASN A 131 -6.22 5.08 -5.82
C ASN A 131 -6.87 3.86 -6.51
N CYS A 132 -8.20 3.90 -6.67
CA CYS A 132 -8.94 2.89 -7.43
C CYS A 132 -8.29 2.61 -8.81
N ARG A 133 -7.95 1.34 -9.06
CA ARG A 133 -7.37 0.85 -10.31
C ARG A 133 -8.44 0.29 -11.23
N HIS A 134 -8.03 -0.28 -12.37
CA HIS A 134 -8.93 -0.99 -13.29
C HIS A 134 -10.10 -0.13 -13.82
N ASN A 135 -9.88 1.18 -13.96
CA ASN A 135 -10.88 2.16 -14.43
C ASN A 135 -12.14 2.21 -13.54
N THR A 136 -11.94 2.08 -12.23
CA THR A 136 -13.01 2.19 -11.22
C THR A 136 -12.92 3.49 -10.42
N MET A 137 -14.01 3.86 -9.78
CA MET A 137 -14.17 5.00 -8.88
C MET A 137 -15.27 4.71 -7.85
N GLY A 138 -15.40 5.61 -6.86
CA GLY A 138 -16.30 5.44 -5.73
C GLY A 138 -15.52 5.14 -4.44
N ASP A 139 -16.20 5.21 -3.30
CA ASP A 139 -15.57 4.99 -1.99
C ASP A 139 -15.08 3.56 -1.81
N GLN A 140 -15.65 2.60 -2.56
CA GLN A 140 -15.28 1.19 -2.56
C GLN A 140 -14.76 0.72 -3.92
N CYS A 141 -14.47 1.66 -4.84
CA CYS A 141 -14.16 1.35 -6.23
C CYS A 141 -15.28 0.57 -6.94
N GLU A 142 -16.53 0.84 -6.56
CA GLU A 142 -17.72 0.08 -6.94
C GLU A 142 -18.40 0.56 -8.24
N LYS A 143 -17.84 1.58 -8.90
CA LYS A 143 -18.37 2.16 -10.14
C LYS A 143 -17.27 2.25 -11.19
N CYS A 144 -17.62 2.13 -12.46
CA CYS A 144 -16.70 2.46 -13.55
C CYS A 144 -16.53 3.98 -13.65
N VAL A 145 -15.31 4.44 -13.96
CA VAL A 145 -15.04 5.85 -14.28
C VAL A 145 -15.81 6.29 -15.52
N LEU A 146 -15.96 7.61 -15.69
CA LEU A 146 -16.60 8.18 -16.87
C LEU A 146 -15.96 7.66 -18.17
N GLY A 147 -16.80 7.24 -19.13
CA GLY A 147 -16.35 6.66 -20.40
C GLY A 147 -16.02 5.16 -20.36
N TYR A 148 -16.27 4.51 -19.22
CA TYR A 148 -16.21 3.06 -19.06
C TYR A 148 -17.57 2.52 -18.62
N TYR A 149 -17.85 1.27 -18.99
CA TYR A 149 -19.06 0.54 -18.65
C TYR A 149 -18.73 -0.86 -18.13
N GLY A 150 -19.64 -1.44 -17.37
CA GLY A 150 -19.53 -2.78 -16.82
C GLY A 150 -19.97 -2.85 -15.37
N ASP A 151 -19.47 -3.85 -14.66
CA ASP A 151 -19.82 -4.14 -13.26
C ASP A 151 -18.53 -4.25 -12.45
N ALA A 152 -18.18 -3.15 -11.77
CA ALA A 152 -16.96 -2.98 -10.96
C ALA A 152 -16.97 -3.76 -9.64
N THR A 153 -17.99 -4.59 -9.37
CA THR A 153 -18.10 -5.34 -8.11
C THR A 153 -17.61 -6.78 -8.22
N ARG A 154 -17.24 -7.22 -9.43
CA ARG A 154 -16.87 -8.62 -9.73
C ARG A 154 -15.41 -8.95 -9.40
N SER A 155 -14.63 -7.96 -8.96
CA SER A 155 -13.26 -8.11 -8.50
C SER A 155 -12.30 -8.64 -9.57
N THR A 156 -12.48 -8.23 -10.83
CA THR A 156 -11.56 -8.54 -11.94
C THR A 156 -11.00 -7.27 -12.60
N PRO A 157 -9.77 -7.30 -13.13
CA PRO A 157 -9.19 -6.14 -13.83
C PRO A 157 -9.99 -5.67 -15.07
N SER A 158 -10.86 -6.52 -15.61
CA SER A 158 -11.64 -6.29 -16.83
C SER A 158 -13.08 -5.84 -16.58
N ASP A 159 -13.44 -5.60 -15.32
CA ASP A 159 -14.80 -5.26 -14.91
C ASP A 159 -15.33 -3.98 -15.57
N CYS A 160 -14.45 -3.00 -15.78
CA CYS A 160 -14.74 -1.76 -16.47
C CYS A 160 -14.05 -1.70 -17.83
N ARG A 161 -14.85 -1.64 -18.89
CA ARG A 161 -14.40 -1.60 -20.29
C ARG A 161 -14.74 -0.27 -20.92
N ARG A 162 -13.87 0.23 -21.80
CA ARG A 162 -14.09 1.51 -22.48
C ARG A 162 -15.34 1.47 -23.34
N CYS A 163 -16.10 2.55 -23.36
CA CYS A 163 -17.29 2.69 -24.20
C CYS A 163 -16.98 2.51 -25.71
N PRO A 164 -17.66 1.57 -26.40
CA PRO A 164 -17.44 1.31 -27.82
C PRO A 164 -18.41 2.13 -28.67
N CYS A 165 -18.15 3.43 -28.80
CA CYS A 165 -19.10 4.39 -29.37
C CYS A 165 -18.63 5.01 -30.68
N PRO A 166 -18.58 4.33 -31.85
CA PRO A 166 -18.83 2.92 -32.15
C PRO A 166 -17.60 2.01 -32.02
N LEU A 167 -16.41 2.59 -31.87
CA LEU A 167 -15.16 1.89 -31.57
C LEU A 167 -14.57 2.44 -30.26
N THR A 168 -13.62 1.72 -29.68
CA THR A 168 -12.94 2.12 -28.43
C THR A 168 -11.76 3.05 -28.65
N MET A 169 -11.38 3.29 -29.91
CA MET A 169 -10.23 4.11 -30.25
C MET A 169 -10.61 5.59 -30.39
N PRO A 170 -9.76 6.54 -29.96
CA PRO A 170 -10.11 7.97 -29.96
C PRO A 170 -10.50 8.56 -31.32
N SER A 171 -9.99 8.00 -32.43
CA SER A 171 -10.30 8.47 -33.79
C SER A 171 -11.76 8.22 -34.21
N ASN A 172 -12.42 7.25 -33.57
CA ASN A 172 -13.75 6.73 -33.93
C ASN A 172 -14.64 6.59 -32.70
N GLN A 173 -14.38 7.41 -31.68
CA GLN A 173 -15.21 7.53 -30.50
C GLN A 173 -16.05 8.80 -30.64
N PHE A 174 -17.29 8.64 -31.12
CA PHE A 174 -18.27 9.68 -31.37
C PHE A 174 -19.30 9.82 -30.24
N SER A 175 -18.98 9.28 -29.06
CA SER A 175 -19.60 9.60 -27.77
C SER A 175 -18.61 9.28 -26.65
N ASP A 176 -18.47 10.20 -25.70
CA ASP A 176 -17.53 10.05 -24.58
C ASP A 176 -18.00 9.04 -23.53
N THR A 177 -19.30 8.77 -23.45
CA THR A 177 -19.92 8.01 -22.36
C THR A 177 -20.99 7.04 -22.85
N CYS A 178 -21.18 5.96 -22.11
CA CYS A 178 -22.16 4.92 -22.37
C CYS A 178 -22.65 4.31 -21.06
N THR A 179 -23.80 3.65 -21.13
CA THR A 179 -24.43 2.91 -20.02
C THR A 179 -24.70 1.48 -20.44
N LEU A 180 -24.75 0.56 -19.48
CA LEU A 180 -25.25 -0.79 -19.74
C LEU A 180 -26.78 -0.72 -19.86
N ASP A 181 -27.34 -1.24 -20.96
CA ASP A 181 -28.78 -1.34 -21.16
C ASP A 181 -29.33 -2.66 -20.59
N ILE A 182 -30.65 -2.86 -20.63
CA ILE A 182 -31.33 -4.04 -20.07
C ILE A 182 -30.87 -5.37 -20.69
N ASP A 183 -30.32 -5.33 -21.90
CA ASP A 183 -29.78 -6.48 -22.62
C ASP A 183 -28.31 -6.77 -22.31
N GLY A 184 -27.72 -6.03 -21.37
CA GLY A 184 -26.32 -6.18 -20.98
C GLY A 184 -25.32 -5.63 -21.99
N LEU A 185 -25.78 -4.93 -23.04
CA LEU A 185 -24.93 -4.31 -24.03
C LEU A 185 -24.73 -2.81 -23.72
N PRO A 186 -23.64 -2.18 -24.19
CA PRO A 186 -23.42 -0.75 -23.98
C PRO A 186 -24.29 0.11 -24.93
N THR A 187 -24.90 1.16 -24.40
CA THR A 187 -25.63 2.18 -25.14
C THR A 187 -24.97 3.54 -24.90
N CYS A 188 -24.54 4.20 -25.97
CA CYS A 188 -23.86 5.49 -25.90
C CYS A 188 -24.86 6.59 -25.55
N THR A 189 -24.51 7.44 -24.59
CA THR A 189 -25.48 8.37 -23.99
C THR A 189 -25.68 9.64 -24.81
N ARG A 190 -24.69 10.03 -25.62
CA ARG A 190 -24.76 11.26 -26.43
C ARG A 190 -23.88 11.18 -27.67
N CYS A 191 -24.48 10.86 -28.81
CA CYS A 191 -23.76 10.89 -30.08
C CYS A 191 -23.38 12.32 -30.48
N HIS A 192 -22.19 12.48 -31.05
CA HIS A 192 -21.76 13.72 -31.67
C HIS A 192 -22.67 14.11 -32.83
N PRO A 193 -22.72 15.40 -33.21
CA PRO A 193 -23.48 15.85 -34.38
C PRO A 193 -23.08 15.08 -35.64
N GLY A 194 -24.07 14.60 -36.39
CA GLY A 194 -23.86 13.79 -37.59
C GLY A 194 -23.82 12.28 -37.38
N TYR A 195 -23.93 11.81 -36.13
CA TYR A 195 -23.92 10.38 -35.78
C TYR A 195 -25.22 9.99 -35.06
N LEU A 196 -25.69 8.78 -35.32
CA LEU A 196 -26.92 8.18 -34.79
C LEU A 196 -26.70 6.69 -34.46
N GLY A 197 -27.70 6.12 -33.80
CA GLY A 197 -27.73 4.72 -33.39
C GLY A 197 -27.24 4.53 -31.96
N ARG A 198 -27.49 3.33 -31.42
CA ARG A 198 -27.12 2.93 -30.06
C ARG A 198 -25.65 3.22 -29.73
N ASP A 199 -24.78 3.00 -30.69
CA ASP A 199 -23.34 3.13 -30.55
C ASP A 199 -22.75 4.29 -31.37
N CYS A 200 -23.59 5.19 -31.89
CA CYS A 200 -23.15 6.29 -32.76
C CYS A 200 -22.44 5.81 -34.05
N GLY A 201 -22.71 4.57 -34.48
CA GLY A 201 -22.07 3.93 -35.63
C GLY A 201 -22.69 4.22 -36.99
N THR A 202 -23.75 5.03 -37.05
CA THR A 202 -24.48 5.35 -38.28
C THR A 202 -24.48 6.86 -38.53
N CYS A 203 -24.32 7.27 -39.78
CA CYS A 203 -24.41 8.69 -40.12
C CYS A 203 -25.86 9.19 -40.07
N ALA A 204 -26.04 10.40 -39.54
CA ALA A 204 -27.30 11.10 -39.57
C ALA A 204 -27.69 11.51 -41.00
N ASN A 205 -28.95 11.85 -41.22
CA ASN A 205 -29.42 12.35 -42.50
C ASN A 205 -28.58 13.57 -42.97
N GLY A 206 -28.09 13.54 -44.20
CA GLY A 206 -27.22 14.58 -44.78
C GLY A 206 -25.72 14.40 -44.47
N TYR A 207 -25.34 13.32 -43.78
CA TYR A 207 -23.95 12.94 -43.53
C TYR A 207 -23.63 11.59 -44.20
N TRP A 208 -22.38 11.43 -44.64
CA TRP A 208 -21.90 10.22 -45.31
C TRP A 208 -20.53 9.79 -44.77
N GLY A 209 -20.25 8.48 -44.80
CA GLY A 209 -18.99 7.92 -44.32
C GLY A 209 -19.16 6.52 -43.72
N SER A 210 -18.11 6.03 -43.05
CA SER A 210 -18.11 4.70 -42.43
C SER A 210 -17.51 4.75 -41.01
N PRO A 211 -18.27 5.21 -39.99
CA PRO A 211 -17.78 5.42 -38.61
C PRO A 211 -17.13 4.21 -37.94
N ARG A 212 -17.42 3.00 -38.43
CA ARG A 212 -16.88 1.72 -37.92
C ARG A 212 -15.55 1.33 -38.54
N VAL A 213 -15.06 2.10 -39.51
CA VAL A 213 -13.74 1.91 -40.10
C VAL A 213 -12.79 2.90 -39.45
N GLU A 214 -11.64 2.42 -39.00
CA GLU A 214 -10.59 3.22 -38.39
C GLU A 214 -10.28 4.49 -39.22
N GLY A 215 -10.31 5.65 -38.56
CA GLY A 215 -10.06 6.97 -39.16
C GLY A 215 -11.24 7.59 -39.92
N GLN A 216 -12.20 6.78 -40.37
CA GLN A 216 -13.36 7.26 -41.13
C GLN A 216 -14.41 7.92 -40.23
N ARG A 217 -15.06 8.96 -40.76
CA ARG A 217 -15.99 9.84 -40.02
C ARG A 217 -17.23 10.12 -40.87
N CYS A 218 -18.32 10.51 -40.21
CA CYS A 218 -19.45 11.11 -40.90
C CYS A 218 -19.12 12.57 -41.24
N VAL A 219 -19.11 12.89 -42.53
CA VAL A 219 -18.91 14.25 -43.05
C VAL A 219 -20.18 14.74 -43.72
N ARG A 220 -20.43 16.05 -43.69
CA ARG A 220 -21.61 16.61 -44.35
C ARG A 220 -21.42 16.54 -45.85
N GLN A 221 -22.49 16.25 -46.59
CA GLN A 221 -22.44 16.16 -48.05
C GLN A 221 -21.84 17.41 -48.72
N VAL A 222 -22.15 18.60 -48.20
CA VAL A 222 -21.60 19.88 -48.70
C VAL A 222 -20.08 20.02 -48.53
N GLU A 223 -19.45 19.30 -47.60
CA GLU A 223 -17.99 19.37 -47.36
C GLU A 223 -17.19 18.45 -48.31
N GLN A 224 -17.81 17.37 -48.81
CA GLN A 224 -17.17 16.51 -49.82
C GLN A 224 -17.05 17.20 -51.19
N ASP A 225 -18.05 18.00 -51.55
CA ASP A 225 -18.10 18.70 -52.83
C ASP A 225 -16.95 19.73 -52.96
N PHE A 226 -16.50 20.33 -51.86
CA PHE A 226 -15.34 21.23 -51.87
C PHE A 226 -14.00 20.50 -52.03
N HIS A 227 -13.85 19.30 -51.46
CA HIS A 227 -12.63 18.51 -51.61
C HIS A 227 -12.45 17.98 -53.03
N GLN A 228 -13.53 17.63 -53.73
CA GLN A 228 -13.48 17.26 -55.15
C GLN A 228 -13.38 18.49 -56.07
N SER A 229 -14.06 19.60 -55.75
CA SER A 229 -14.00 20.80 -56.58
C SER A 229 -12.63 21.50 -56.54
N GLY A 230 -11.87 21.38 -55.45
CA GLY A 230 -10.49 21.90 -55.36
C GLY A 230 -9.46 21.13 -56.19
N TYR A 231 -9.75 19.88 -56.57
CA TYR A 231 -8.89 19.09 -57.46
C TYR A 231 -9.15 19.39 -58.95
N LEU A 232 -10.38 19.79 -59.30
CA LEU A 232 -10.78 20.11 -60.68
C LEU A 232 -10.41 21.54 -61.12
N THR A 233 -10.14 22.45 -60.20
CA THR A 233 -9.66 23.82 -60.51
C THR A 233 -8.16 23.90 -60.82
N GLY A 234 -7.42 22.78 -60.75
CA GLY A 234 -5.96 22.72 -60.98
C GLY A 234 -5.50 22.13 -62.33
N LEU A 235 -6.41 21.72 -63.24
CA LEU A 235 -6.05 20.99 -64.47
C LEU A 235 -6.67 21.55 -65.77
N ARG A 236 -6.96 22.85 -65.85
CA ARG A 236 -7.27 23.49 -67.14
C ARG A 236 -6.31 24.67 -67.38
N HIS A 237 -5.60 24.60 -68.51
CA HIS A 237 -4.45 25.39 -68.96
C HIS A 237 -3.12 24.87 -68.37
N VAL A 238 -2.24 24.18 -69.11
CA VAL A 238 -1.71 24.52 -70.43
C VAL A 238 -1.35 23.23 -71.19
N SER A 239 -2.06 22.93 -72.26
CA SER A 239 -1.59 22.05 -73.33
C SER A 239 -2.10 22.64 -74.62
N ASP A 240 -1.38 23.62 -75.15
CA ASP A 240 -1.28 23.90 -76.58
C ASP A 240 -0.15 24.92 -76.81
N ILE A 241 0.52 24.76 -77.94
CA ILE A 241 1.67 25.51 -78.49
C ILE A 241 3.01 24.79 -78.34
N ALA A 242 3.17 23.76 -79.17
CA ALA A 242 4.42 23.49 -79.88
C ALA A 242 4.05 23.08 -81.31
N LEU A 243 4.13 24.01 -82.26
CA LEU A 243 4.42 23.75 -83.68
C LEU A 243 4.62 25.08 -84.43
N THR A 244 5.68 25.07 -85.25
CA THR A 244 6.22 26.06 -86.21
C THR A 244 7.04 27.21 -85.66
#